data_AF-A0A7C6FQ19-F1
#
_entry.id   AF-A0A7C6FQ19-F1
#
_cell.length_a   1.000
_cell.length_b   1.000
_cell.length_c   1.000
_cell.angle_alpha   90.00
_cell.angle_beta   90.00
_cell.angle_gamma   90.00
#
_symmetry.space_group_name_H-M   'P 1'
#
loop_
_entity.id
_entity.type
_entity.pdbx_description
1 polymer ?
#
loop_
_entity_poly.entity_id
_entity_poly.type
_entity_poly.pdbx_seq_one_letter_code
_entity_poly.pdbx_strand_id
1 'polypeptide(L)'
;QSKLKESLDEVVESCVNRVGVDVNLASEELLKYVSGLNRLIAANIVNYRNQHGAFPSREALLKVPGLGEKKYQLCAGFLRIPEGQNPLDNSSVHPERYELVKKMATELKTTLNELIGNSVLIRSIDQKKFISDDVGLPTIEDILQELEKPGRDPRAEFKYARFDEKVMEIKDLKEGMILEGTVTNVTNFGAFVDIGVHQDGLVHISELANRFVDDPKKVVKVGQVVKVKVIKVDVELKRISLSMKLGEGPSEPKGARSVKTAKAPDSKDLAKKFSQTKENEKQKLKTYKPKFNIRQIMK
;
A
#
# COMPACT_ATOMS: atom_id res chain seq x y z
N GLN A 1 -16.74 -1.91 -21.81
CA GLN A 1 -15.39 -1.34 -21.70
C GLN A 1 -15.36 0.06 -21.06
N SER A 2 -16.38 0.92 -21.20
CA SER A 2 -16.34 2.27 -20.58
C SER A 2 -16.33 2.24 -19.04
N LYS A 3 -17.07 1.33 -18.39
CA LYS A 3 -17.08 1.18 -16.92
C LYS A 3 -15.71 0.89 -16.31
N LEU A 4 -14.87 0.13 -17.02
CA LEU A 4 -13.50 -0.16 -16.54
C LEU A 4 -12.65 1.10 -16.58
N LYS A 5 -12.71 1.83 -17.70
CA LYS A 5 -11.98 3.09 -17.86
C LYS A 5 -12.37 4.10 -16.79
N GLU A 6 -13.67 4.27 -16.55
CA GLU A 6 -14.21 5.18 -15.54
C GLU A 6 -13.73 4.84 -14.12
N SER A 7 -13.76 3.55 -13.75
CA SER A 7 -13.24 3.09 -12.46
C SER A 7 -11.73 3.31 -12.33
N LEU A 8 -10.96 3.13 -13.40
CA LEU A 8 -9.52 3.41 -13.38
C LEU A 8 -9.25 4.91 -13.23
N ASP A 9 -9.98 5.76 -13.97
CA ASP A 9 -9.84 7.21 -13.90
C ASP A 9 -10.17 7.74 -12.49
N GLU A 10 -11.19 7.19 -11.83
CA GLU A 10 -11.55 7.54 -10.44
C GLU A 10 -10.44 7.17 -9.44
N VAL A 11 -9.83 6.00 -9.60
CA VAL A 11 -8.70 5.58 -8.75
C VAL A 11 -7.49 6.49 -8.96
N VAL A 12 -7.20 6.87 -10.21
CA VAL A 12 -6.11 7.81 -10.52
C VAL A 12 -6.39 9.18 -9.90
N GLU A 13 -7.60 9.71 -10.05
CA GLU A 13 -8.02 10.98 -9.44
C GLU A 13 -7.86 10.91 -7.91
N SER A 14 -8.35 9.86 -7.25
CA SER A 14 -8.22 9.68 -5.82
C SER A 14 -6.76 9.67 -5.37
N CYS A 15 -5.89 8.94 -6.08
CA CYS A 15 -4.47 8.87 -5.77
C CYS A 15 -3.75 10.23 -5.97
N VAL A 16 -4.04 10.93 -7.06
CA VAL A 16 -3.41 12.22 -7.38
C VAL A 16 -3.81 13.28 -6.35
N ASN A 17 -5.09 13.39 -6.02
CA ASN A 17 -5.59 14.36 -5.06
C ASN A 17 -5.13 14.04 -3.63
N ARG A 18 -5.00 12.75 -3.26
CA ARG A 18 -4.46 12.37 -1.95
C ARG A 18 -2.98 12.74 -1.78
N VAL A 19 -2.18 12.61 -2.84
CA VAL A 19 -0.76 12.98 -2.79
C VAL A 19 -0.59 14.50 -2.87
N GLY A 20 -1.43 15.19 -3.63
CA GLY A 20 -1.24 16.59 -3.99
C GLY A 20 -0.24 16.74 -5.15
N VAL A 21 -0.31 17.88 -5.84
CA VAL A 21 0.45 18.13 -7.07
C VAL A 21 1.16 19.46 -6.99
N ASP A 22 2.48 19.47 -7.21
CA ASP A 22 3.24 20.71 -7.39
C ASP A 22 2.87 21.36 -8.73
N VAL A 23 2.22 22.52 -8.69
CA VAL A 23 1.73 23.21 -9.89
C VAL A 23 2.87 23.72 -10.79
N ASN A 24 4.04 23.97 -10.24
CA ASN A 24 5.20 24.49 -10.97
C ASN A 24 6.02 23.40 -11.65
N LEU A 25 5.94 22.16 -11.18
CA LEU A 25 6.68 21.03 -11.75
C LEU A 25 5.78 20.04 -12.52
N ALA A 26 4.49 19.99 -12.22
CA ALA A 26 3.60 19.02 -12.82
C ALA A 26 3.44 19.17 -14.34
N SER A 27 3.21 18.03 -14.99
CA SER A 27 2.82 17.93 -16.39
C SER A 27 1.31 18.14 -16.56
N GLU A 28 0.89 18.47 -17.78
CA GLU A 28 -0.54 18.58 -18.15
C GLU A 28 -1.31 17.28 -17.82
N GLU A 29 -0.70 16.13 -18.11
CA GLU A 29 -1.29 14.81 -17.89
C GLU A 29 -1.51 14.48 -16.41
N LEU A 30 -0.72 15.06 -15.50
CA LEU A 30 -0.95 14.93 -14.06
C LEU A 30 -2.03 15.91 -13.58
N LEU A 31 -1.98 17.15 -14.06
CA LEU A 31 -2.91 18.21 -13.67
C LEU A 31 -4.36 17.91 -14.07
N LYS A 32 -4.59 17.18 -15.17
CA LYS A 32 -5.96 16.83 -15.61
C LYS A 32 -6.72 15.95 -14.61
N TYR A 33 -6.01 15.27 -13.70
CA TYR A 33 -6.59 14.39 -12.67
C TYR A 33 -6.76 15.11 -11.31
N VAL A 34 -6.45 16.40 -11.23
CA VAL A 34 -6.71 17.20 -10.04
C VAL A 34 -8.19 17.59 -10.03
N SER A 35 -8.81 17.48 -8.85
CA SER A 35 -10.23 17.81 -8.65
C SER A 35 -10.55 19.22 -9.16
N GLY A 36 -11.61 19.35 -9.95
CA GLY A 36 -12.05 20.63 -10.53
C GLY A 36 -11.26 21.10 -11.77
N LEU A 37 -10.17 20.41 -12.14
CA LEU A 37 -9.43 20.68 -13.38
C LEU A 37 -9.93 19.79 -14.53
N ASN A 38 -9.74 20.28 -15.74
CA ASN A 38 -9.97 19.51 -16.97
C ASN A 38 -8.77 19.67 -17.89
N ARG A 39 -8.73 18.91 -18.99
CA ARG A 39 -7.61 18.95 -19.94
C ARG A 39 -7.29 20.37 -20.45
N LEU A 40 -8.32 21.18 -20.73
CA LEU A 40 -8.14 22.54 -21.20
C LEU A 40 -7.46 23.44 -20.15
N ILE A 41 -7.91 23.38 -18.90
CA ILE A 41 -7.34 24.19 -17.82
C ILE A 41 -5.94 23.70 -17.47
N ALA A 42 -5.71 22.38 -17.46
CA ALA A 42 -4.39 21.80 -17.25
C ALA A 42 -3.38 22.34 -18.27
N ALA A 43 -3.76 22.37 -19.56
CA ALA A 43 -2.93 22.96 -20.62
C ALA A 43 -2.71 24.46 -20.39
N ASN A 44 -3.76 25.20 -20.00
CA ASN A 44 -3.65 26.64 -19.71
C ASN A 44 -2.73 26.95 -18.53
N ILE A 45 -2.73 26.13 -17.47
CA ILE A 45 -1.82 26.28 -16.32
C ILE A 45 -0.36 26.14 -16.79
N VAL A 46 -0.05 25.10 -17.56
CA VAL A 46 1.30 24.86 -18.08
C VAL A 46 1.72 25.99 -19.03
N ASN A 47 0.83 26.42 -19.94
CA ASN A 47 1.10 27.52 -20.86
C ASN A 47 1.35 28.84 -20.12
N TYR A 48 0.52 29.15 -19.12
CA TYR A 48 0.68 30.34 -18.30
C TYR A 48 2.02 30.32 -17.55
N ARG A 49 2.38 29.18 -16.95
CA ARG A 49 3.68 28.99 -16.28
C ARG A 49 4.86 29.18 -17.24
N ASN A 50 4.76 28.68 -18.46
CA ASN A 50 5.83 28.83 -19.46
C ASN A 50 5.99 30.28 -19.94
N GLN A 51 4.91 31.08 -19.93
CA GLN A 51 4.92 32.48 -20.38
C GLN A 51 5.29 33.47 -19.27
N HIS A 52 4.78 33.25 -18.05
CA HIS A 52 4.91 34.18 -16.92
C HIS A 52 5.89 33.71 -15.84
N GLY A 53 6.42 32.50 -15.95
CA GLY A 53 7.26 31.87 -14.94
C GLY A 53 6.48 31.09 -13.89
N ALA A 54 7.17 30.63 -12.85
CA ALA A 54 6.58 29.87 -11.76
C ALA A 54 5.52 30.68 -11.00
N PHE A 55 4.46 30.01 -10.54
CA PHE A 55 3.44 30.60 -9.70
C PHE A 55 4.00 30.89 -8.30
N PRO A 56 3.93 32.14 -7.81
CA PRO A 56 4.45 32.52 -6.50
C PRO A 56 3.44 32.26 -5.37
N SER A 57 2.15 32.11 -5.68
CA SER A 57 1.09 31.85 -4.70
C SER A 57 -0.12 31.19 -5.36
N ARG A 58 -0.98 30.54 -4.57
CA ARG A 58 -2.20 29.92 -5.09
C ARG A 58 -3.16 30.93 -5.71
N GLU A 59 -3.22 32.14 -5.15
CA GLU A 59 -4.05 33.23 -5.69
C GLU A 59 -3.66 33.60 -7.12
N ALA A 60 -2.38 33.44 -7.50
CA ALA A 60 -1.93 33.68 -8.87
C ALA A 60 -2.59 32.73 -9.88
N LEU A 61 -3.11 31.57 -9.45
CA LEU A 61 -3.82 30.63 -10.32
C LEU A 61 -5.12 31.20 -10.86
N LEU A 62 -5.77 32.13 -10.15
CA LEU A 62 -6.99 32.80 -10.63
C LEU A 62 -6.75 33.63 -11.91
N LYS A 63 -5.48 33.95 -12.22
CA LYS A 63 -5.11 34.63 -13.48
C LYS A 63 -5.07 33.69 -14.68
N VAL A 64 -5.15 32.36 -14.46
CA VAL A 64 -5.11 31.37 -15.53
C VAL A 64 -6.44 31.38 -16.30
N PRO A 65 -6.41 31.50 -17.65
CA PRO A 65 -7.62 31.46 -18.46
C PRO A 65 -8.45 30.19 -18.22
N GLY A 66 -9.74 30.36 -17.91
CA GLY A 66 -10.68 29.25 -17.71
C GLY A 66 -10.72 28.67 -16.29
N LEU A 67 -9.84 29.13 -15.38
CA LEU A 67 -9.89 28.83 -13.95
C LEU A 67 -10.67 29.93 -13.22
N GLY A 68 -11.99 29.78 -13.14
CA GLY A 68 -12.84 30.66 -12.33
C GLY A 68 -12.86 30.29 -10.84
N GLU A 69 -13.42 31.15 -10.00
CA GLU A 69 -13.48 31.00 -8.54
C GLU A 69 -13.99 29.64 -8.06
N LYS A 70 -15.08 29.15 -8.67
CA LYS A 70 -15.64 27.83 -8.31
C LYS A 70 -14.66 26.69 -8.57
N LYS A 71 -13.95 26.72 -9.69
CA LYS A 71 -12.96 25.68 -10.01
C LYS A 71 -11.72 25.82 -9.14
N TYR A 72 -11.31 27.06 -8.86
CA TYR A 72 -10.24 27.35 -7.92
C TYR A 72 -10.55 26.79 -6.53
N GLN A 73 -11.76 26.97 -6.00
CA GLN A 73 -12.17 26.40 -4.72
C GLN A 73 -12.12 24.86 -4.70
N LEU A 74 -12.40 24.20 -5.82
CA LEU A 74 -12.32 22.74 -5.90
C LEU A 74 -10.87 22.23 -5.96
N CYS A 75 -9.99 22.96 -6.65
CA CYS A 75 -8.63 22.49 -6.91
C CYS A 75 -7.57 23.00 -5.92
N ALA A 76 -7.79 24.16 -5.28
CA ALA A 76 -6.73 24.88 -4.57
C ALA A 76 -6.10 24.08 -3.43
N GLY A 77 -6.87 23.24 -2.73
CA GLY A 77 -6.34 22.39 -1.65
C GLY A 77 -5.40 21.28 -2.13
N PHE A 78 -5.47 20.90 -3.41
CA PHE A 78 -4.68 19.82 -4.01
C PHE A 78 -3.44 20.32 -4.76
N LEU A 79 -3.41 21.61 -5.11
CA LEU A 79 -2.29 22.25 -5.80
C LEU A 79 -1.31 22.84 -4.77
N ARG A 80 -0.05 22.43 -4.82
CA ARG A 80 1.01 22.88 -3.90
C ARG A 80 2.01 23.79 -4.59
N ILE A 81 2.56 24.72 -3.83
CA ILE A 81 3.65 25.61 -4.22
C ILE A 81 4.69 25.59 -3.10
N PRO A 82 5.70 24.70 -3.19
CA PRO A 82 6.70 24.53 -2.11
C PRO A 82 7.44 25.81 -1.75
N GLU A 83 7.86 26.57 -2.76
CA GLU A 83 8.59 27.83 -2.62
C GLU A 83 7.66 29.05 -2.77
N GLY A 84 6.43 28.93 -2.30
CA GLY A 84 5.42 29.99 -2.37
C GLY A 84 5.69 31.14 -1.41
N GLN A 85 5.12 32.31 -1.69
CA GLN A 85 5.16 33.46 -0.78
C GLN A 85 4.46 33.17 0.54
N ASN A 86 3.40 32.36 0.51
CA ASN A 86 2.70 31.90 1.69
C ASN A 86 3.14 30.46 2.03
N PRO A 87 3.70 30.21 3.22
CA PRO A 87 4.10 28.87 3.67
C PRO A 87 2.96 27.83 3.62
N LEU A 88 1.71 28.28 3.77
CA LEU A 88 0.54 27.41 3.72
C LEU A 88 0.24 26.89 2.31
N ASP A 89 0.80 27.49 1.26
CA ASP A 89 0.62 27.02 -0.12
C ASP A 89 1.34 25.69 -0.38
N ASN A 90 2.29 25.29 0.48
CA ASN A 90 2.90 23.96 0.47
C ASN A 90 2.11 22.91 1.27
N SER A 91 0.96 23.28 1.84
CA SER A 91 0.15 22.42 2.69
C SER A 91 -1.16 22.01 2.01
N SER A 92 -1.81 20.96 2.49
CA SER A 92 -3.17 20.58 2.06
C SER A 92 -4.26 21.50 2.64
N VAL A 93 -3.91 22.53 3.43
CA VAL A 93 -4.87 23.51 3.96
C VAL A 93 -5.45 24.34 2.82
N HIS A 94 -6.78 24.39 2.73
CA HIS A 94 -7.46 25.17 1.70
C HIS A 94 -7.35 26.69 1.97
N PRO A 95 -7.19 27.57 0.95
CA PRO A 95 -7.08 29.03 1.12
C PRO A 95 -8.20 29.69 1.94
N GLU A 96 -9.42 29.16 1.84
CA GLU A 96 -10.57 29.60 2.65
C GLU A 96 -10.32 29.49 4.18
N ARG A 97 -9.37 28.64 4.60
CA ARG A 97 -9.01 28.43 6.01
C ARG A 97 -7.73 29.18 6.41
N TYR A 98 -7.12 29.99 5.55
CA TYR A 98 -5.90 30.73 5.90
C TYR A 98 -6.14 31.73 7.04
N GLU A 99 -7.30 32.38 7.06
CA GLU A 99 -7.67 33.29 8.15
C GLU A 99 -7.82 32.57 9.48
N LEU A 100 -8.28 31.31 9.48
CA LEU A 100 -8.36 30.50 10.69
C LEU A 100 -6.97 30.16 11.23
N VAL A 101 -6.04 29.76 10.37
CA VAL A 101 -4.67 29.44 10.76
C VAL A 101 -3.94 30.69 11.28
N LYS A 102 -4.15 31.85 10.65
CA LYS A 102 -3.63 33.14 11.15
C LYS A 102 -4.14 33.44 12.56
N LYS A 103 -5.43 33.24 12.84
CA LYS A 103 -6.01 33.40 14.19
C LYS A 103 -5.35 32.48 15.21
N MET A 104 -5.10 31.22 14.84
CA MET A 104 -4.39 30.26 15.70
C MET A 104 -2.97 30.73 16.02
N ALA A 105 -2.23 31.22 15.03
CA ALA A 105 -0.89 31.78 15.23
C ALA A 105 -0.90 33.01 16.16
N THR A 106 -1.89 33.91 16.00
CA THR A 106 -2.01 35.09 16.87
C THR A 106 -2.34 34.75 18.32
N GLU A 107 -3.18 33.74 18.57
CA GLU A 107 -3.49 33.27 19.94
C GLU A 107 -2.24 32.72 20.63
N LEU A 108 -1.39 32.01 19.88
CA LEU A 108 -0.11 31.48 20.37
C LEU A 108 1.01 32.53 20.43
N LYS A 109 0.77 33.76 19.94
CA LYS A 109 1.76 34.83 19.83
C LYS A 109 3.00 34.41 19.01
N THR A 110 2.82 33.59 17.99
CA THR A 110 3.89 33.13 17.09
C THR A 110 3.64 33.56 15.65
N THR A 111 4.67 33.44 14.82
CA THR A 111 4.52 33.63 13.37
C THR A 111 4.07 32.34 12.68
N LEU A 112 3.49 32.46 11.48
CA LEU A 112 3.07 31.29 10.68
C LEU A 112 4.25 30.33 10.41
N ASN A 113 5.43 30.87 10.13
CA ASN A 113 6.64 30.08 9.88
C ASN A 113 7.10 29.28 11.11
N GLU A 114 6.95 29.85 12.31
CA GLU A 114 7.32 29.18 13.56
C GLU A 114 6.28 28.15 14.02
N LEU A 115 5.02 28.32 13.60
CA LEU A 115 3.95 27.38 13.89
C LEU A 115 4.08 26.10 13.06
N ILE A 116 4.44 26.23 11.78
CA ILE A 116 4.57 25.10 10.86
C ILE A 116 5.74 24.21 11.27
N GLY A 117 5.48 22.91 11.42
CA GLY A 117 6.47 21.91 11.87
C GLY A 117 6.68 21.87 13.39
N ASN A 118 6.12 22.80 14.15
CA ASN A 118 6.27 22.84 15.60
C ASN A 118 5.16 22.06 16.32
N SER A 119 5.38 20.74 16.42
CA SER A 119 4.45 19.81 17.09
C SER A 119 4.07 20.19 18.52
N VAL A 120 4.93 20.89 19.26
CA VAL A 120 4.66 21.27 20.66
C VAL A 120 3.59 22.36 20.72
N LEU A 121 3.77 23.43 19.93
CA LEU A 121 2.83 24.55 19.87
C LEU A 121 1.48 24.11 19.29
N ILE A 122 1.49 23.29 18.24
CA ILE A 122 0.28 22.79 17.60
C ILE A 122 -0.56 21.97 18.58
N ARG A 123 0.07 21.12 19.40
CA ARG A 123 -0.63 20.32 20.41
C ARG A 123 -1.16 21.13 21.59
N SER A 124 -0.59 22.31 21.84
CA SER A 124 -1.09 23.22 22.88
C SER A 124 -2.33 24.01 22.48
N ILE A 125 -2.72 23.98 21.20
CA ILE A 125 -3.90 24.69 20.70
C ILE A 125 -5.17 24.05 21.26
N ASP A 126 -6.00 24.86 21.93
CA ASP A 126 -7.33 24.44 22.34
C ASP A 126 -8.28 24.49 21.13
N GLN A 127 -8.51 23.31 20.53
CA GLN A 127 -9.33 23.13 19.33
C GLN A 127 -10.75 23.67 19.50
N LYS A 128 -11.30 23.61 20.72
CA LYS A 128 -12.70 23.99 20.98
C LYS A 128 -12.96 25.48 20.78
N LYS A 129 -11.93 26.32 20.91
CA LYS A 129 -12.03 27.78 20.70
C LYS A 129 -12.22 28.17 19.24
N PHE A 130 -11.88 27.28 18.30
CA PHE A 130 -11.85 27.56 16.87
C PHE A 130 -13.01 26.91 16.10
N ILE A 131 -13.93 26.26 16.81
CA ILE A 131 -15.15 25.70 16.23
C ILE A 131 -16.09 26.85 15.85
N SER A 132 -16.61 26.81 14.64
CA SER A 132 -17.67 27.71 14.16
C SER A 132 -18.75 26.91 13.43
N ASP A 133 -19.86 27.55 13.08
CA ASP A 133 -20.97 26.89 12.35
C ASP A 133 -20.49 26.29 11.01
N ASP A 134 -19.47 26.89 10.39
CA ASP A 134 -18.87 26.44 9.12
C ASP A 134 -17.66 25.50 9.31
N VAL A 135 -17.10 25.39 10.52
CA VAL A 135 -15.85 24.65 10.78
C VAL A 135 -16.03 23.71 11.97
N GLY A 136 -16.16 22.42 11.65
CA GLY A 136 -16.22 21.36 12.65
C GLY A 136 -14.86 20.91 13.18
N LEU A 137 -14.89 20.11 14.25
CA LEU A 137 -13.71 19.47 14.83
C LEU A 137 -12.83 18.70 13.83
N PRO A 138 -13.38 17.88 12.90
CA PRO A 138 -12.55 17.12 11.96
C PRO A 138 -11.67 18.03 11.09
N THR A 139 -12.21 19.16 10.63
CA THR A 139 -11.47 20.13 9.82
C THR A 139 -10.32 20.76 10.60
N ILE A 140 -10.53 21.04 11.89
CA ILE A 140 -9.48 21.58 12.76
C ILE A 140 -8.40 20.54 12.98
N GLU A 141 -8.78 19.29 13.28
CA GLU A 141 -7.82 18.18 13.43
C GLU A 141 -6.98 17.98 12.17
N ASP A 142 -7.61 18.00 10.99
CA ASP A 142 -6.92 17.88 9.71
C ASP A 142 -5.93 19.02 9.48
N ILE A 143 -6.34 20.27 9.75
CA ILE A 143 -5.47 21.44 9.65
C ILE A 143 -4.27 21.31 10.60
N LEU A 144 -4.50 20.89 11.86
CA LEU A 144 -3.41 20.75 12.83
C LEU A 144 -2.42 19.65 12.45
N GLN A 145 -2.91 18.52 11.93
CA GLN A 145 -2.04 17.45 11.41
C GLN A 145 -1.22 17.92 10.22
N GLU A 146 -1.83 18.71 9.33
CA GLU A 146 -1.15 19.27 8.17
C GLU A 146 -0.12 20.34 8.57
N LEU A 147 -0.40 21.17 9.58
CA LEU A 147 0.57 22.14 10.11
C LEU A 147 1.76 21.44 10.80
N GLU A 148 1.57 20.25 11.39
CA GLU A 148 2.65 19.49 12.02
C GLU A 148 3.63 18.96 10.96
N LYS A 149 3.12 18.60 9.78
CA LYS A 149 3.92 18.10 8.63
C LYS A 149 3.32 18.59 7.31
N PRO A 150 3.66 19.81 6.85
CA PRO A 150 3.09 20.36 5.62
C PRO A 150 3.52 19.53 4.41
N GLY A 151 2.56 19.23 3.53
CA GLY A 151 2.85 18.51 2.29
C GLY A 151 3.30 17.07 2.53
N ARG A 152 2.89 16.46 3.65
CA ARG A 152 3.17 15.07 4.00
C ARG A 152 2.85 14.17 2.81
N ASP A 153 3.87 13.54 2.22
CA ASP A 153 3.66 12.53 1.20
C ASP A 153 2.97 11.31 1.86
N PRO A 154 1.76 10.93 1.43
CA PRO A 154 1.06 9.75 1.96
C PRO A 154 1.72 8.44 1.52
N ARG A 155 2.69 8.48 0.59
CA ARG A 155 3.43 7.30 0.13
C ARG A 155 4.32 6.77 1.25
N ALA A 156 4.40 5.44 1.34
CA ALA A 156 5.38 4.82 2.22
C ALA A 156 6.79 5.16 1.72
N GLU A 157 7.71 5.47 2.63
CA GLU A 157 9.12 5.64 2.28
C GLU A 157 9.64 4.39 1.56
N PHE A 158 10.21 4.60 0.38
CA PHE A 158 10.75 3.51 -0.42
C PHE A 158 12.04 3.01 0.22
N LYS A 159 12.04 1.77 0.71
CA LYS A 159 13.23 1.11 1.24
C LYS A 159 13.89 0.36 0.09
N TYR A 160 15.14 0.69 -0.21
CA TYR A 160 15.96 -0.11 -1.11
C TYR A 160 16.41 -1.38 -0.39
N ALA A 161 16.36 -2.53 -1.07
CA ALA A 161 17.11 -3.70 -0.65
C ALA A 161 18.60 -3.35 -0.80
N ARG A 162 19.36 -3.40 0.29
CA ARG A 162 20.81 -3.27 0.18
C ARG A 162 21.36 -4.62 -0.26
N PHE A 163 21.64 -4.76 -1.55
CA PHE A 163 22.37 -5.92 -2.05
C PHE A 163 23.81 -5.85 -1.54
N ASP A 164 24.34 -6.98 -1.07
CA ASP A 164 25.74 -7.08 -0.69
C ASP A 164 26.56 -7.08 -1.99
N GLU A 165 27.39 -6.06 -2.21
CA GLU A 165 28.15 -5.85 -3.45
C GLU A 165 29.07 -7.02 -3.84
N LYS A 166 29.30 -7.95 -2.90
CA LYS A 166 30.14 -9.14 -3.08
C LYS A 166 29.46 -10.32 -3.75
N VAL A 167 28.14 -10.29 -3.94
CA VAL A 167 27.36 -11.43 -4.47
C VAL A 167 26.61 -10.97 -5.72
N MET A 168 27.27 -11.08 -6.86
CA MET A 168 26.71 -10.71 -8.17
C MET A 168 26.30 -11.94 -8.98
N GLU A 169 26.98 -13.08 -8.78
CA GLU A 169 26.69 -14.32 -9.51
C GLU A 169 26.10 -15.40 -8.58
N ILE A 170 25.34 -16.32 -9.18
CA ILE A 170 24.81 -17.51 -8.48
C ILE A 170 25.91 -18.35 -7.83
N LYS A 171 27.16 -18.26 -8.33
CA LYS A 171 28.33 -18.99 -7.83
C LYS A 171 28.84 -18.44 -6.49
N ASP A 172 28.55 -17.18 -6.19
CA ASP A 172 29.00 -16.52 -4.97
C ASP A 172 28.06 -16.82 -3.79
N LEU A 173 26.87 -17.34 -4.08
CA LEU A 173 25.89 -17.73 -3.08
C LEU A 173 26.32 -18.99 -2.33
N LYS A 174 26.30 -18.90 -1.01
CA LYS A 174 26.47 -20.05 -0.11
C LYS A 174 25.20 -20.29 0.67
N GLU A 175 24.92 -21.57 0.91
CA GLU A 175 23.83 -21.96 1.80
C GLU A 175 24.03 -21.33 3.19
N GLY A 176 22.95 -20.81 3.76
CA GLY A 176 22.94 -20.13 5.05
C GLY A 176 23.15 -18.61 5.00
N MET A 177 23.54 -18.02 3.87
CA MET A 177 23.67 -16.57 3.72
C MET A 177 22.32 -15.87 3.89
N ILE A 178 22.32 -14.72 4.57
CA ILE A 178 21.15 -13.87 4.72
C ILE A 178 21.36 -12.65 3.84
N LEU A 179 20.45 -12.43 2.91
CA LEU A 179 20.48 -11.35 1.92
C LEU A 179 19.17 -10.56 1.98
N GLU A 180 19.23 -9.29 1.61
CA GLU A 180 18.04 -8.50 1.31
C GLU A 180 17.71 -8.65 -0.18
N GLY A 181 16.43 -8.89 -0.46
CA GLY A 181 15.94 -9.02 -1.83
C GLY A 181 14.56 -8.41 -2.00
N THR A 182 14.17 -8.18 -3.24
CA THR A 182 12.87 -7.58 -3.59
C THR A 182 11.95 -8.63 -4.20
N VAL A 183 10.71 -8.71 -3.73
CA VAL A 183 9.72 -9.65 -4.26
C VAL A 183 9.35 -9.25 -5.69
N THR A 184 9.68 -10.07 -6.68
CA THR A 184 9.35 -9.83 -8.10
C THR A 184 7.94 -10.29 -8.43
N ASN A 185 7.52 -11.43 -7.87
CA ASN A 185 6.22 -12.02 -8.15
C ASN A 185 5.71 -12.87 -6.98
N VAL A 186 4.39 -12.94 -6.81
CA VAL A 186 3.73 -13.74 -5.78
C VAL A 186 2.77 -14.73 -6.43
N THR A 187 2.96 -16.02 -6.14
CA THR A 187 2.14 -17.13 -6.65
C THR A 187 1.45 -17.86 -5.50
N ASN A 188 0.54 -18.79 -5.80
CA ASN A 188 -0.20 -19.52 -4.77
C ASN A 188 0.69 -20.49 -3.96
N PHE A 189 1.84 -20.90 -4.49
CA PHE A 189 2.75 -21.85 -3.83
C PHE A 189 3.98 -21.18 -3.20
N GLY A 190 4.13 -19.85 -3.36
CA GLY A 190 5.30 -19.14 -2.88
C GLY A 190 5.50 -17.76 -3.50
N ALA A 191 6.64 -17.15 -3.21
CA ALA A 191 7.04 -15.86 -3.76
C ALA A 191 8.43 -15.93 -4.40
N PHE A 192 8.60 -15.21 -5.50
CA PHE A 192 9.88 -15.03 -6.17
C PHE A 192 10.53 -13.76 -5.64
N VAL A 193 11.79 -13.88 -5.24
CA VAL A 193 12.59 -12.80 -4.65
C VAL A 193 13.87 -12.65 -5.45
N ASP A 194 14.09 -11.45 -5.98
CA ASP A 194 15.35 -11.06 -6.58
C ASP A 194 16.33 -10.62 -5.50
N ILE A 195 17.46 -11.31 -5.42
CA ILE A 195 18.56 -11.06 -4.48
C ILE A 195 19.78 -10.44 -5.18
N GLY A 196 19.65 -10.01 -6.45
CA GLY A 196 20.70 -9.30 -7.19
C GLY A 196 21.61 -10.21 -8.04
N VAL A 197 21.27 -11.49 -8.21
CA VAL A 197 22.09 -12.49 -8.93
C VAL A 197 21.58 -12.84 -10.34
N HIS A 198 20.78 -11.94 -10.94
CA HIS A 198 20.08 -12.12 -12.23
C HIS A 198 19.13 -13.32 -12.31
N GLN A 199 18.91 -14.02 -11.20
CA GLN A 199 18.06 -15.20 -11.12
C GLN A 199 17.21 -15.12 -9.85
N ASP A 200 15.90 -15.17 -10.03
CA ASP A 200 14.96 -15.13 -8.91
C ASP A 200 15.06 -16.40 -8.06
N GLY A 201 15.12 -16.21 -6.75
CA GLY A 201 14.99 -17.29 -5.78
C GLY A 201 13.53 -17.52 -5.39
N LEU A 202 13.16 -18.79 -5.21
CA LEU A 202 11.81 -19.18 -4.80
C LEU A 202 11.75 -19.35 -3.27
N VAL A 203 10.85 -18.60 -2.64
CA VAL A 203 10.41 -18.83 -1.25
C VAL A 203 9.12 -19.64 -1.28
N HIS A 204 9.16 -20.89 -0.82
CA HIS A 204 7.96 -21.72 -0.72
C HIS A 204 6.97 -21.16 0.31
N ILE A 205 5.66 -21.43 0.15
CA ILE A 205 4.62 -20.93 1.07
C ILE A 205 4.91 -21.25 2.54
N SER A 206 5.45 -22.45 2.80
CA SER A 206 5.82 -22.88 4.14
C SER A 206 6.98 -22.08 4.73
N GLU A 207 7.82 -21.46 3.90
CA GLU A 207 9.03 -20.72 4.27
C GLU A 207 8.83 -19.20 4.28
N LEU A 208 7.61 -18.71 3.99
CA LEU A 208 7.26 -17.28 4.04
C LEU A 208 7.17 -16.72 5.46
N ALA A 209 6.71 -17.52 6.43
CA ALA A 209 6.51 -17.08 7.81
C ALA A 209 6.63 -18.23 8.82
N ASN A 210 6.85 -17.90 10.10
CA ASN A 210 6.84 -18.85 11.22
C ASN A 210 5.43 -19.34 11.61
N ARG A 211 4.39 -18.87 10.92
CA ARG A 211 2.99 -19.25 11.11
C ARG A 211 2.46 -19.91 9.83
N PHE A 212 1.37 -20.67 9.95
CA PHE A 212 0.69 -21.20 8.78
C PHE A 212 0.16 -20.06 7.91
N VAL A 213 0.49 -20.10 6.61
CA VAL A 213 0.06 -19.13 5.61
C VAL A 213 -0.90 -19.84 4.66
N ASP A 214 -2.14 -19.36 4.59
CA ASP A 214 -3.16 -19.84 3.67
C ASP A 214 -2.99 -19.22 2.27
N ASP A 215 -2.67 -17.93 2.21
CA ASP A 215 -2.46 -17.19 0.97
C ASP A 215 -1.19 -16.32 1.05
N PRO A 216 -0.17 -16.59 0.20
CA PRO A 216 1.06 -15.80 0.11
C PRO A 216 0.82 -14.30 -0.08
N LYS A 217 -0.25 -13.91 -0.79
CA LYS A 217 -0.55 -12.50 -1.10
C LYS A 217 -0.91 -11.66 0.13
N LYS A 218 -1.31 -12.31 1.23
CA LYS A 218 -1.57 -11.63 2.51
C LYS A 218 -0.28 -11.30 3.27
N VAL A 219 0.80 -12.03 2.98
CA VAL A 219 2.07 -11.95 3.71
C VAL A 219 3.07 -11.08 2.97
N VAL A 220 3.16 -11.22 1.65
CA VAL A 220 4.11 -10.50 0.81
C VAL A 220 3.43 -9.79 -0.36
N LYS A 221 3.96 -8.63 -0.72
CA LYS A 221 3.54 -7.86 -1.88
C LYS A 221 4.66 -7.77 -2.91
N VAL A 222 4.30 -7.71 -4.19
CA VAL A 222 5.27 -7.43 -5.27
C VAL A 222 5.93 -6.06 -5.01
N GLY A 223 7.25 -5.99 -5.16
CA GLY A 223 8.07 -4.82 -4.84
C GLY A 223 8.46 -4.67 -3.37
N GLN A 224 8.03 -5.59 -2.49
CA GLN A 224 8.40 -5.54 -1.09
C GLN A 224 9.85 -6.01 -0.89
N VAL A 225 10.63 -5.25 -0.13
CA VAL A 225 11.96 -5.66 0.32
C VAL A 225 11.83 -6.60 1.52
N VAL A 226 12.46 -7.77 1.41
CA VAL A 226 12.42 -8.84 2.40
C VAL A 226 13.84 -9.34 2.69
N LYS A 227 14.06 -9.79 3.93
CA LYS A 227 15.26 -10.54 4.31
C LYS A 227 15.03 -12.02 4.09
N VAL A 228 15.91 -12.64 3.33
CA VAL A 228 15.83 -14.05 2.94
C VAL A 228 17.13 -14.76 3.26
N LYS A 229 17.02 -16.02 3.66
CA LYS A 229 18.12 -16.94 3.89
C LYS A 229 18.20 -17.93 2.75
N VAL A 230 19.39 -18.14 2.20
CA VAL A 230 19.65 -19.16 1.18
C VAL A 230 19.57 -20.54 1.83
N ILE A 231 18.64 -21.38 1.39
CA ILE A 231 18.54 -22.78 1.85
C ILE A 231 19.42 -23.66 0.97
N LYS A 232 19.22 -23.55 -0.34
CA LYS A 232 19.86 -24.43 -1.32
C LYS A 232 20.12 -23.67 -2.62
N VAL A 233 21.28 -23.89 -3.21
CA VAL A 233 21.66 -23.35 -4.51
C VAL A 233 21.96 -24.50 -5.45
N ASP A 234 21.28 -24.52 -6.59
CA ASP A 234 21.52 -25.46 -7.69
C ASP A 234 22.06 -24.67 -8.88
N VAL A 235 23.38 -24.76 -9.08
CA VAL A 235 24.09 -23.99 -10.12
C VAL A 235 23.80 -24.55 -11.51
N GLU A 236 23.59 -25.86 -11.65
CA GLU A 236 23.31 -26.52 -12.94
C GLU A 236 21.92 -26.12 -13.46
N LEU A 237 20.92 -26.13 -12.59
CA LEU A 237 19.54 -25.78 -12.94
C LEU A 237 19.23 -24.29 -12.76
N LYS A 238 20.20 -23.49 -12.29
CA LYS A 238 20.03 -22.06 -11.94
C LYS A 238 18.85 -21.82 -11.00
N ARG A 239 18.70 -22.66 -9.97
CA ARG A 239 17.60 -22.57 -8.99
C ARG A 239 18.13 -22.20 -7.62
N ILE A 240 17.48 -21.23 -6.99
CA ILE A 240 17.83 -20.78 -5.65
C ILE A 240 16.60 -20.96 -4.77
N SER A 241 16.72 -21.75 -3.71
CA SER A 241 15.66 -21.93 -2.71
C SER A 241 15.94 -21.00 -1.53
N LEU A 242 14.98 -20.13 -1.24
CA LEU A 242 15.08 -19.11 -0.21
C LEU A 242 14.06 -19.36 0.91
N SER A 243 14.37 -18.89 2.12
CA SER A 243 13.44 -18.85 3.25
C SER A 243 13.40 -17.47 3.87
N MET A 244 12.20 -17.01 4.24
CA MET A 244 12.01 -15.79 5.03
C MET A 244 12.02 -16.07 6.54
N LYS A 245 12.16 -17.34 6.96
CA LYS A 245 12.31 -17.70 8.37
C LYS A 245 13.74 -17.51 8.81
N LEU A 246 13.96 -16.51 9.65
CA LEU A 246 15.27 -16.21 10.23
C LEU A 246 15.50 -16.93 11.59
N GLY A 247 14.77 -18.02 11.84
CA GLY A 247 14.88 -18.83 13.06
C GLY A 247 16.10 -19.77 13.06
N GLU A 248 16.67 -19.96 14.24
CA GLU A 248 17.97 -20.55 14.55
C GLU A 248 18.28 -21.92 13.90
N GLY A 249 19.52 -22.02 13.40
CA GLY A 249 20.23 -23.28 13.17
C GLY A 249 19.81 -24.10 11.94
N PRO A 250 20.71 -24.93 11.38
CA PRO A 250 20.30 -25.96 10.44
C PRO A 250 19.38 -26.92 11.21
N SER A 251 18.11 -27.01 10.83
CA SER A 251 17.30 -28.14 11.24
C SER A 251 17.99 -29.38 10.67
N GLU A 252 18.56 -30.20 11.56
CA GLU A 252 19.12 -31.51 11.22
C GLU A 252 18.20 -32.24 10.25
N PRO A 253 18.74 -33.01 9.29
CA PRO A 253 17.92 -33.87 8.45
C PRO A 253 17.11 -34.75 9.37
N LYS A 254 15.79 -34.57 9.38
CA LYS A 254 14.86 -35.41 10.14
C LYS A 254 15.21 -36.85 9.80
N GLY A 255 15.74 -37.54 10.82
CA GLY A 255 16.45 -38.80 10.68
C GLY A 255 15.67 -39.82 9.87
N ALA A 256 16.45 -40.67 9.21
CA ALA A 256 16.02 -41.98 8.75
C ALA A 256 15.00 -42.55 9.73
N ARG A 257 13.74 -42.65 9.30
CA ARG A 257 12.76 -43.49 9.96
C ARG A 257 13.35 -44.89 9.93
N SER A 258 13.75 -45.38 11.09
CA SER A 258 13.97 -46.79 11.33
C SER A 258 12.77 -47.55 10.79
N VAL A 259 13.03 -48.39 9.78
CA VAL A 259 12.08 -49.35 9.27
C VAL A 259 11.81 -50.33 10.41
N LYS A 260 10.80 -50.04 11.24
CA LYS A 260 10.13 -51.07 12.01
C LYS A 260 9.32 -51.88 11.00
N THR A 261 9.79 -53.09 10.72
CA THR A 261 9.04 -54.16 10.08
C THR A 261 7.77 -54.44 10.89
N ALA A 262 6.70 -53.71 10.61
CA ALA A 262 5.36 -54.08 11.01
C ALA A 262 4.86 -55.14 10.02
N LYS A 263 4.63 -56.36 10.50
CA LYS A 263 3.89 -57.40 9.77
C LYS A 263 2.58 -56.81 9.27
N ALA A 264 2.28 -57.03 7.99
CA ALA A 264 1.01 -56.67 7.37
C ALA A 264 -0.16 -57.34 8.14
N PRO A 265 -1.24 -56.62 8.46
CA PRO A 265 -2.44 -57.23 9.03
C PRO A 265 -3.18 -58.06 7.97
N ASP A 266 -3.72 -59.20 8.41
CA ASP A 266 -4.41 -60.18 7.58
C ASP A 266 -5.60 -59.58 6.81
N SER A 267 -5.74 -59.99 5.55
CA SER A 267 -6.73 -59.51 4.57
C SER A 267 -8.20 -59.74 4.97
N LYS A 268 -8.46 -60.52 6.04
CA LYS A 268 -9.81 -60.78 6.56
C LYS A 268 -10.40 -59.64 7.40
N ASP A 269 -9.59 -58.77 7.98
CA ASP A 269 -10.07 -57.68 8.85
C ASP A 269 -10.50 -56.42 8.06
N LEU A 270 -9.92 -56.21 6.88
CA LEU A 270 -10.33 -55.12 5.96
C LEU A 270 -11.74 -55.35 5.41
N ALA A 271 -12.09 -56.59 5.06
CA ALA A 271 -13.42 -56.92 4.52
C ALA A 271 -14.56 -56.69 5.53
N LYS A 272 -14.33 -56.95 6.82
CA LYS A 272 -15.34 -56.68 7.88
C LYS A 272 -15.57 -55.18 8.10
N LYS A 273 -14.51 -54.37 8.10
CA LYS A 273 -14.63 -52.90 8.27
C LYS A 273 -15.36 -52.23 7.10
N PHE A 274 -15.11 -52.65 5.85
CA PHE A 274 -15.84 -52.11 4.70
C PHE A 274 -17.32 -52.50 4.68
N SER A 275 -17.66 -53.68 5.21
CA SER A 275 -19.05 -54.15 5.27
C SER A 275 -19.89 -53.36 6.29
N GLN A 276 -19.34 -53.14 7.50
CA GLN A 276 -20.00 -52.33 8.54
C GLN A 276 -20.17 -50.86 8.15
N THR A 277 -19.25 -50.31 7.36
CA THR A 277 -19.33 -48.91 6.93
C THR A 277 -20.47 -48.68 5.92
N LYS A 278 -20.70 -49.65 5.01
CA LYS A 278 -21.80 -49.59 4.03
C LYS A 278 -23.20 -49.76 4.66
N GLU A 279 -23.33 -50.57 5.72
CA GLU A 279 -24.60 -50.68 6.44
C GLU A 279 -24.95 -49.41 7.21
N ASN A 280 -23.95 -48.78 7.85
CA ASN A 280 -24.14 -47.52 8.57
C ASN A 280 -24.48 -46.34 7.63
N GLU A 281 -23.91 -46.28 6.42
CA GLU A 281 -24.29 -45.26 5.42
C GLU A 281 -25.70 -45.47 4.86
N LYS A 282 -26.12 -46.72 4.64
CA LYS A 282 -27.49 -47.03 4.19
C LYS A 282 -28.56 -46.71 5.25
N GLN A 283 -28.25 -46.84 6.53
CA GLN A 283 -29.15 -46.41 7.61
C GLN A 283 -29.22 -44.87 7.74
N LYS A 284 -28.11 -44.15 7.52
CA LYS A 284 -28.10 -42.68 7.51
C LYS A 284 -28.89 -42.08 6.33
N LEU A 285 -28.89 -42.71 5.15
CA LEU A 285 -29.70 -42.22 4.03
C LEU A 285 -31.22 -42.46 4.21
N LYS A 286 -31.65 -43.50 4.95
CA LYS A 286 -33.08 -43.76 5.22
C LYS A 286 -33.71 -42.78 6.22
N THR A 287 -32.90 -42.06 6.99
CA THR A 287 -33.35 -41.18 8.07
C THR A 287 -33.35 -39.69 7.69
N TYR A 288 -32.92 -39.35 6.47
CA TYR A 288 -32.87 -37.97 5.99
C TYR A 288 -34.20 -37.56 5.32
N LYS A 289 -35.10 -36.91 6.07
CA LYS A 289 -36.23 -36.17 5.49
C LYS A 289 -35.73 -34.78 5.05
N PRO A 290 -35.79 -34.40 3.77
CA PRO A 290 -35.37 -33.07 3.34
C PRO A 290 -36.36 -32.01 3.84
N LYS A 291 -35.88 -31.11 4.70
CA LYS A 291 -36.57 -29.86 5.06
C LYS A 291 -36.34 -28.85 3.93
N PHE A 292 -37.13 -28.85 2.86
CA PHE A 292 -37.39 -27.67 2.01
C PHE A 292 -38.43 -28.05 0.95
N ASN A 293 -39.59 -27.37 0.99
CA ASN A 293 -40.74 -27.65 0.15
C ASN A 293 -40.74 -26.67 -1.03
N ILE A 294 -40.45 -27.14 -2.25
CA ILE A 294 -40.21 -26.31 -3.46
C ILE A 294 -41.49 -25.65 -4.02
N ARG A 295 -42.64 -25.73 -3.32
CA ARG A 295 -43.92 -25.16 -3.78
C ARG A 295 -44.19 -23.70 -3.37
N GLN A 296 -43.22 -22.97 -2.83
CA GLN A 296 -43.44 -21.61 -2.31
C GLN A 296 -42.71 -20.48 -3.06
N ILE A 297 -42.11 -20.74 -4.24
CA ILE A 297 -41.37 -19.73 -5.02
C ILE A 297 -42.05 -19.39 -6.37
N MET A 298 -43.30 -19.77 -6.59
CA MET A 298 -44.07 -19.24 -7.73
C MET A 298 -45.49 -18.87 -7.31
N LYS A 299 -45.64 -17.62 -6.86
CA LYS A 299 -46.82 -16.77 -7.04
C LYS A 299 -46.40 -15.31 -6.90
#